data_AF-A0A1A7ZP33-F1
#
_entry.id   AF-A0A1A7ZP33-F1
#
_cell.length_a   1.000
_cell.length_b   1.000
_cell.length_c   1.000
_cell.angle_alpha   90.00
_cell.angle_beta   90.00
_cell.angle_gamma   90.00
#
_symmetry.space_group_name_H-M   'P 1'
#
loop_
_entity.id
_entity.type
_entity.pdbx_description
1 polymer ?
#
loop_
_entity_poly.entity_id
_entity_poly.type
_entity_poly.pdbx_seq_one_letter_code
_entity_poly.pdbx_strand_id
1 'polypeptide(L)'
;VTCSLNQYSTICFSHIHLHVISQDFDSPCLKNKKHWNSFTTDYFMPSHDVIRMLETDGRVTVKEGTSELLKLHLRCHVCHREIPTIPALKEHIKSHFSK
;
A
#
# COMPACT_ATOMS: atom_id res chain seq x y z
N VAL A 1 -16.71 -3.71 4.87
CA VAL A 1 -15.39 -3.27 5.35
C VAL A 1 -14.36 -4.29 4.90
N THR A 2 -13.66 -4.03 3.80
CA THR A 2 -12.55 -4.89 3.33
C THR A 2 -11.30 -4.51 4.10
N CYS A 3 -10.93 -5.31 5.11
CA CYS A 3 -9.67 -5.17 5.81
C CYS A 3 -8.57 -5.83 4.96
N SER A 4 -7.56 -5.06 4.53
CA SER A 4 -6.39 -5.63 3.86
C SER A 4 -5.32 -5.93 4.92
N LEU A 5 -4.99 -7.21 5.08
CA LEU A 5 -3.99 -7.77 6.00
C LEU A 5 -2.71 -8.03 5.21
N ASN A 6 -1.69 -7.19 5.32
CA ASN A 6 -0.55 -7.21 4.40
C ASN A 6 0.77 -6.88 5.13
N GLN A 7 1.87 -7.48 4.69
CA GLN A 7 3.18 -7.45 5.37
C GLN A 7 4.14 -6.45 4.68
N TYR A 8 5.00 -5.77 5.46
CA TYR A 8 6.14 -5.02 4.94
C TYR A 8 7.48 -5.42 5.58
N SER A 9 8.54 -5.31 4.78
CA SER A 9 9.95 -5.56 5.14
C SER A 9 10.83 -4.30 5.17
N THR A 10 10.28 -3.08 5.22
CA THR A 10 11.10 -1.87 5.40
C THR A 10 10.36 -0.78 6.16
N ILE A 11 10.14 -1.05 7.44
CA ILE A 11 9.96 -0.03 8.47
C ILE A 11 11.25 -0.01 9.29
N CYS A 12 11.54 1.13 9.91
CA CYS A 12 12.77 1.51 10.62
C CYS A 12 13.21 0.60 11.80
N PHE A 13 12.76 -0.65 11.87
CA PHE A 13 13.02 -1.61 12.94
C PHE A 13 13.21 -3.02 12.35
N SER A 14 14.16 -3.76 12.91
CA SER A 14 14.66 -5.07 12.45
C SER A 14 13.66 -6.24 12.55
N HIS A 15 12.37 -5.97 12.72
CA HIS A 15 11.34 -6.98 12.94
C HIS A 15 10.29 -6.97 11.84
N ILE A 16 9.52 -8.06 11.78
CA ILE A 16 8.42 -8.24 10.84
C ILE A 16 7.16 -7.59 11.44
N HIS A 17 6.55 -6.65 10.70
CA HIS A 17 5.29 -6.01 11.09
C HIS A 17 4.17 -6.38 10.09
N LEU A 18 2.98 -6.66 10.61
CA LEU A 18 1.78 -6.91 9.82
C LEU A 18 0.88 -5.68 9.90
N HIS A 19 0.55 -5.10 8.75
CA HIS A 19 -0.33 -3.94 8.67
C HIS A 19 -1.75 -4.38 8.38
N VAL A 20 -2.68 -3.89 9.19
CA VAL A 20 -4.13 -3.99 8.94
C VAL A 20 -4.63 -2.58 8.72
N ILE A 21 -5.03 -2.27 7.49
CA ILE A 21 -5.38 -0.90 7.07
C ILE A 21 -6.71 -0.95 6.30
N SER A 22 -7.56 0.05 6.54
CA SER A 22 -8.80 0.26 5.80
C SER A 22 -8.52 0.88 4.42
N GLN A 23 -9.31 0.51 3.42
CA GLN A 23 -9.15 0.98 2.03
C GLN A 23 -9.71 2.39 1.78
N ASP A 24 -10.31 3.03 2.79
CA ASP A 24 -10.78 4.41 2.72
C ASP A 24 -9.63 5.43 2.71
N PHE A 25 -8.50 5.08 3.31
CA PHE A 25 -7.29 5.91 3.42
C PHE A 25 -7.56 7.34 3.94
N ASP A 26 -8.63 7.55 4.71
CA ASP A 26 -9.00 8.85 5.28
C ASP A 26 -8.28 9.07 6.62
N SER A 27 -7.00 9.40 6.54
CA SER A 27 -6.18 9.68 7.71
C SER A 27 -5.43 11.02 7.60
N PRO A 28 -5.33 11.81 8.67
CA PRO A 28 -4.51 13.03 8.70
C PRO A 28 -3.01 12.73 8.55
N CYS A 29 -2.57 11.50 8.82
CA CYS A 29 -1.16 11.07 8.75
C CYS A 29 -0.72 10.69 7.32
N LEU A 30 -1.66 10.52 6.39
CA LEU A 30 -1.36 10.29 4.97
C LEU A 30 -1.03 11.63 4.30
N LYS A 31 0.23 12.07 4.36
CA LYS A 31 0.64 13.43 3.94
C LYS A 31 1.47 13.47 2.67
N ASN A 32 2.17 12.41 2.32
CA ASN A 32 3.16 12.42 1.25
C ASN A 32 2.95 11.26 0.26
N LYS A 33 3.55 11.42 -0.93
CA LYS A 33 3.50 10.45 -2.02
C LYS A 33 4.01 9.07 -1.59
N LYS A 34 5.07 9.07 -0.78
CA LYS A 34 5.71 7.86 -0.27
C LYS A 34 4.73 7.01 0.55
N HIS A 35 3.97 7.61 1.47
CA HIS A 35 2.98 6.90 2.28
C HIS A 35 1.85 6.34 1.41
N TRP A 36 1.42 7.07 0.38
CA TRP A 36 0.38 6.57 -0.52
C TRP A 36 0.86 5.36 -1.32
N ASN A 37 1.98 5.52 -2.03
CA ASN A 37 2.53 4.47 -2.86
C ASN A 37 2.92 3.25 -2.01
N SER A 38 3.29 3.45 -0.75
CA SER A 38 3.57 2.35 0.15
C SER A 38 2.35 1.53 0.56
N PHE A 39 1.11 1.92 0.27
CA PHE A 39 -0.04 1.06 0.56
C PHE A 39 -0.80 0.63 -0.69
N THR A 40 -0.43 1.18 -1.85
CA THR A 40 -1.22 1.04 -3.09
C THR A 40 -0.42 0.55 -4.28
N THR A 41 0.85 0.18 -4.07
CA THR A 41 1.71 -0.44 -5.09
C THR A 41 2.18 -1.81 -4.60
N ASP A 42 2.86 -2.56 -5.48
CA ASP A 42 3.55 -3.82 -5.16
C ASP A 42 4.65 -3.70 -4.10
N TYR A 43 4.93 -2.47 -3.62
CA TYR A 43 5.63 -2.30 -2.35
C TYR A 43 4.86 -3.13 -1.29
N PHE A 44 3.51 -3.13 -1.29
CA PHE A 44 2.66 -3.65 -0.21
C PHE A 44 2.25 -5.07 -0.50
N MET A 45 3.03 -6.03 -0.02
CA MET A 45 2.79 -7.44 -0.29
C MET A 45 1.57 -7.95 0.50
N PRO A 46 0.57 -8.52 -0.17
CA PRO A 46 -0.55 -9.18 0.47
C PRO A 46 -0.13 -10.33 1.39
N SER A 47 -0.76 -10.49 2.56
CA SER A 47 -0.40 -11.60 3.47
C SER A 47 -0.58 -12.98 2.83
N HIS A 48 -1.61 -13.14 2.01
CA HIS A 48 -1.84 -14.40 1.30
C HIS A 48 -0.69 -14.77 0.34
N ASP A 49 -0.02 -13.77 -0.25
CA ASP A 49 1.16 -14.00 -1.08
C ASP A 49 2.35 -14.42 -0.23
N VAL A 50 2.55 -13.77 0.92
CA VAL A 50 3.61 -14.13 1.88
C VAL A 50 3.44 -15.57 2.37
N ILE A 51 2.23 -15.94 2.78
CA ILE A 51 1.91 -17.30 3.26
C ILE A 51 2.21 -18.31 2.15
N ARG A 52 1.72 -18.05 0.94
CA ARG A 52 1.95 -18.94 -0.21
C ARG A 52 3.43 -19.12 -0.53
N MET A 53 4.23 -18.06 -0.46
CA MET A 53 5.69 -18.12 -0.66
C MET A 53 6.39 -18.93 0.42
N LEU A 54 5.96 -18.78 1.69
CA LEU A 54 6.48 -19.58 2.79
C LEU A 54 6.14 -21.07 2.64
N GLU A 55 4.90 -21.38 2.24
CA GLU A 55 4.46 -22.77 2.03
C GLU A 55 5.15 -23.44 0.83
N THR A 56 5.42 -22.68 -0.23
CA THR A 56 5.98 -23.21 -1.49
C THR A 56 7.51 -23.25 -1.48
N ASP A 57 8.14 -22.15 -1.09
CA ASP A 57 9.59 -21.95 -1.24
C ASP A 57 10.34 -22.00 0.11
N GLY A 58 9.64 -22.04 1.23
CA GLY A 58 10.21 -21.97 2.59
C GLY A 58 10.83 -20.62 2.93
N ARG A 59 10.70 -19.61 2.05
CA ARG A 59 11.29 -18.27 2.23
C ARG A 59 10.45 -17.19 1.55
N VAL A 60 10.54 -15.98 2.07
CA VAL A 60 9.96 -14.79 1.43
C VAL A 60 11.05 -14.10 0.60
N THR A 61 10.75 -13.85 -0.68
CA THR A 61 11.64 -13.12 -1.59
C THR A 61 11.07 -11.73 -1.80
N VAL A 62 11.86 -10.69 -1.52
CA VAL A 62 11.50 -9.30 -1.76
C VAL A 62 12.12 -8.89 -3.09
N LYS A 63 11.31 -8.34 -4.01
CA LYS A 63 11.81 -7.84 -5.30
C LYS A 63 12.82 -6.71 -5.07
N GLU A 64 13.91 -6.71 -5.80
CA GLU A 64 14.84 -5.58 -5.82
C GLU A 64 14.18 -4.35 -6.49
N GLY A 65 14.58 -3.14 -6.10
CA GLY A 65 14.05 -1.90 -6.69
C GLY A 65 12.68 -1.44 -6.17
N THR A 66 12.20 -2.02 -5.07
CA THR A 66 10.96 -1.62 -4.38
C THR A 66 10.93 -0.14 -3.99
N SER A 67 12.10 0.48 -3.78
CA SER A 67 12.22 1.93 -3.56
C SER A 67 11.74 2.79 -4.73
N GLU A 68 11.81 2.29 -5.96
CA GLU A 68 11.35 3.02 -7.15
C GLU A 68 9.82 3.05 -7.24
N LEU A 69 9.15 2.02 -6.69
CA LEU A 69 7.69 1.99 -6.58
C LEU A 69 7.16 3.15 -5.73
N LEU A 70 7.93 3.60 -4.75
CA LEU A 70 7.59 4.75 -3.90
C LEU A 70 7.62 6.08 -4.66
N LYS A 71 8.31 6.16 -5.81
CA LYS A 71 8.44 7.39 -6.62
C LYS A 71 7.38 7.48 -7.73
N LEU A 72 6.65 6.40 -7.99
CA LEU A 72 5.61 6.33 -9.03
C LEU A 72 4.56 7.43 -8.92
N HIS A 73 3.92 7.77 -10.04
CA HIS A 73 2.79 8.70 -10.06
C HIS A 73 1.67 8.25 -9.14
N LEU A 74 1.00 9.21 -8.50
CA LEU A 74 -0.14 8.94 -7.63
C LEU A 74 -1.30 8.43 -8.48
N ARG A 75 -1.73 7.20 -8.21
CA ARG A 75 -2.88 6.57 -8.86
C ARG A 75 -3.93 6.20 -7.83
N CYS A 76 -5.19 6.37 -8.18
CA CYS A 76 -6.30 5.86 -7.38
C CYS A 76 -6.26 4.33 -7.31
N HIS A 77 -6.44 3.75 -6.12
CA HIS A 77 -6.45 2.29 -5.96
C HIS A 77 -7.76 1.64 -6.45
N VAL A 78 -8.83 2.42 -6.66
CA VAL A 78 -10.14 1.94 -7.12
C VAL A 78 -10.28 2.03 -8.63
N CYS A 79 -10.01 3.22 -9.21
CA CYS A 79 -10.26 3.49 -10.63
C CYS A 79 -8.99 3.69 -11.46
N HIS A 80 -7.81 3.58 -10.84
CA HIS A 80 -6.49 3.72 -11.48
C HIS A 80 -6.21 5.07 -12.16
N ARG A 81 -7.06 6.09 -11.94
CA ARG A 81 -6.83 7.46 -12.43
C ARG A 81 -5.58 8.06 -11.78
N GLU A 82 -4.76 8.73 -12.60
CA GLU A 82 -3.63 9.52 -12.13
C GLU A 82 -4.08 10.87 -11.56
N ILE A 83 -3.56 11.22 -10.39
CA ILE A 83 -3.94 12.44 -9.67
C ILE A 83 -2.66 13.15 -9.23
N PRO A 84 -2.49 14.46 -9.50
CA PRO A 84 -1.20 15.11 -9.32
C PRO A 84 -0.80 15.33 -7.85
N THR A 85 -1.75 15.45 -6.93
CA THR A 85 -1.49 15.83 -5.53
C THR A 85 -2.25 14.95 -4.51
N ILE A 86 -1.69 14.80 -3.31
CA ILE A 86 -2.31 14.04 -2.21
C ILE A 86 -3.67 14.62 -1.78
N PRO A 87 -3.86 15.95 -1.63
CA PRO A 87 -5.16 16.49 -1.26
C PRO A 87 -6.25 16.17 -2.29
N ALA A 88 -5.98 16.36 -3.59
CA ALA A 88 -6.91 16.03 -4.66
C ALA A 88 -7.22 14.53 -4.70
N LEU A 89 -6.23 13.69 -4.39
CA LEU A 89 -6.39 12.24 -4.31
C LEU A 89 -7.31 11.84 -3.15
N LYS A 90 -7.19 12.48 -1.98
CA LYS A 90 -8.09 12.24 -0.84
C LYS A 90 -9.52 12.62 -1.16
N GLU A 91 -9.73 13.80 -1.76
CA GLU A 91 -11.06 14.23 -2.21
C GLU A 91 -11.65 13.26 -3.23
N HIS A 92 -10.83 12.81 -4.19
CA HIS A 92 -11.24 11.82 -5.17
C HIS A 92 -11.64 10.48 -4.52
N ILE A 93 -10.89 9.99 -3.53
CA ILE A 93 -11.22 8.74 -2.83
C ILE A 93 -12.56 8.87 -2.10
N LYS A 94 -12.83 10.01 -1.46
CA LYS A 94 -14.13 10.27 -0.82
C LYS A 94 -15.30 10.14 -1.80
N SER A 95 -15.11 10.49 -3.07
CA SER A 95 -16.17 10.31 -4.08
C SER A 95 -16.51 8.83 -4.37
N HIS A 96 -15.62 7.88 -4.10
CA HIS A 96 -15.90 6.44 -4.25
C HIS A 96 -16.72 5.87 -3.08
N PHE A 97 -16.61 6.49 -1.91
CA PHE A 97 -17.27 6.01 -0.67
C PHE A 97 -18.49 6.85 -0.27
N SER A 98 -18.64 8.05 -0.83
CA SER A 98 -19.82 8.90 -0.68
C SER A 98 -20.96 8.34 -1.54
N LYS A 99 -21.73 7.42 -0.97
CA LYS A 99 -23.11 7.15 -1.38
C LYS A 99 -24.06 7.68 -0.32
#